data_AF-A0A971C6F6-F1
#
_entry.id   AF-A0A971C6F6-F1
#
_cell.length_a   1.000
_cell.length_b   1.000
_cell.length_c   1.000
_cell.angle_alpha   90.00
_cell.angle_beta   90.00
_cell.angle_gamma   90.00
#
_symmetry.space_group_name_H-M   'P 1'
#
loop_
_entity.id
_entity.type
_entity.pdbx_description
1 polymer ?
#
loop_
_entity_poly.entity_id
_entity_poly.type
_entity_poly.pdbx_seq_one_letter_code
_entity_poly.pdbx_strand_id
1 'polypeptide(L)'
;MANFRQVVLISIILVILLLTTFASPCLAAENNIVWTEDELAFMKEHPVIRLGVDPGFVPFEFIDEDGEYKGIAADYLDLISQNTGLQFDVVKGLTWPEAYDMALTGDVDALPAIGRTSEREENFLFSKPYYYYKRVIVTRDTDTGISGIDDLKGYTVAVQRNSSHHSYLLSYPNVNLSLYDSVEAALASVATGTENEEKVDDILFLQDKFSKLLGKLLEILG
;
A
#
# COMPACT_ATOMS: atom_id res chain seq x y z
N MET A 1 -30.75 20.13 -66.38
CA MET A 1 -29.48 19.49 -65.95
C MET A 1 -28.68 20.28 -64.91
N ALA A 2 -28.95 21.57 -64.66
CA ALA A 2 -28.22 22.38 -63.66
C ALA A 2 -28.42 21.92 -62.20
N ASN A 3 -29.64 21.48 -61.83
CA ASN A 3 -29.96 21.11 -60.45
C ASN A 3 -29.24 19.84 -59.95
N PHE A 4 -28.93 18.89 -60.83
CA PHE A 4 -28.30 17.63 -60.42
C PHE A 4 -26.83 17.84 -60.01
N ARG A 5 -26.08 18.63 -60.77
CA ARG A 5 -24.70 18.99 -60.44
C ARG A 5 -24.63 19.77 -59.13
N GLN A 6 -25.60 20.65 -58.89
CA GLN A 6 -25.66 21.48 -57.68
C GLN A 6 -25.96 20.66 -56.42
N VAL A 7 -26.87 19.67 -56.51
CA VAL A 7 -27.17 18.74 -55.41
C VAL A 7 -25.95 17.86 -55.07
N VAL A 8 -25.25 17.33 -56.08
CA VAL A 8 -24.04 16.53 -55.86
C VAL A 8 -22.92 17.34 -55.19
N LEU A 9 -22.72 18.59 -55.62
CA LEU A 9 -21.76 19.50 -54.99
C LEU A 9 -22.10 19.81 -53.52
N ILE A 10 -23.37 20.07 -53.22
CA ILE A 10 -23.82 20.33 -51.84
C ILE A 10 -23.65 19.08 -50.97
N SER A 11 -23.99 17.89 -51.47
CA SER A 11 -23.81 16.64 -50.74
C SER A 11 -22.34 16.33 -50.45
N ILE A 12 -21.44 16.60 -51.40
CA ILE A 12 -19.99 16.43 -51.17
C ILE A 12 -19.48 17.41 -50.11
N ILE A 13 -19.91 18.67 -50.15
CA ILE A 13 -19.53 19.67 -49.15
C ILE A 13 -20.06 19.27 -47.76
N LEU A 14 -21.29 18.77 -47.68
CA LEU A 14 -21.90 18.32 -46.41
C LEU A 14 -21.17 17.10 -45.82
N VAL A 15 -20.76 16.15 -46.67
CA VAL A 15 -19.98 14.98 -46.25
C VAL A 15 -18.57 15.38 -45.78
N ILE A 16 -17.92 16.32 -46.47
CA ILE A 16 -16.62 16.86 -46.04
C ILE A 16 -16.75 17.60 -44.71
N LEU A 17 -17.80 18.41 -44.53
CA LEU A 17 -18.07 19.11 -43.27
C LEU A 17 -18.32 18.12 -42.12
N LEU A 18 -19.07 17.04 -42.39
CA LEU A 18 -19.35 15.97 -41.42
C LEU A 18 -18.10 15.16 -41.07
N LEU A 19 -17.18 14.96 -42.02
CA LEU A 19 -15.90 14.26 -41.78
C LEU A 19 -14.94 15.12 -40.93
N THR A 20 -14.98 16.45 -41.05
CA THR A 20 -14.13 17.33 -40.24
C THR A 20 -14.55 17.47 -38.78
N THR A 21 -15.81 17.15 -38.43
CA THR A 21 -16.28 17.25 -37.03
C THR A 21 -16.00 15.99 -36.20
N PHE A 22 -15.69 14.85 -36.82
CA PHE A 22 -15.29 13.63 -36.11
C PHE A 22 -13.78 13.56 -35.78
N ALA A 23 -12.99 14.47 -36.33
CA ALA A 23 -11.57 14.63 -35.99
C ALA A 23 -11.39 15.82 -35.04
N SER A 24 -12.07 15.78 -33.88
CA SER A 24 -11.54 16.52 -32.74
C SER A 24 -10.31 15.75 -32.27
N PRO A 25 -9.07 16.24 -32.47
CA PRO A 25 -7.95 15.68 -31.74
C PRO A 25 -8.33 15.76 -30.27
N CYS A 26 -8.54 14.60 -29.66
CA CYS A 26 -8.57 14.49 -28.23
C CYS A 26 -7.17 14.92 -27.79
N LEU A 27 -7.02 16.21 -27.49
CA LEU A 27 -5.87 16.72 -26.77
C LEU A 27 -5.97 16.11 -25.38
N ALA A 28 -5.52 14.86 -25.27
CA ALA A 28 -5.05 14.34 -24.00
C ALA A 28 -3.96 15.33 -23.58
N ALA A 29 -4.22 16.09 -22.52
CA ALA A 29 -3.19 16.89 -21.91
C ALA A 29 -2.09 15.91 -21.47
N GLU A 30 -0.95 15.91 -22.15
CA GLU A 30 0.25 15.27 -21.62
C GLU A 30 0.57 16.01 -20.31
N ASN A 31 0.26 15.38 -19.18
CA ASN A 31 0.75 15.81 -17.88
C ASN A 31 2.25 15.50 -17.83
N ASN A 32 3.05 16.29 -18.54
CA ASN A 32 4.50 16.20 -18.44
C ASN A 32 4.92 16.80 -17.10
N ILE A 33 5.50 15.96 -16.24
CA ILE A 33 6.06 16.39 -14.96
C ILE A 33 7.24 17.32 -15.27
N VAL A 34 7.21 18.53 -14.72
CA VAL A 34 8.30 19.51 -14.86
C VAL A 34 9.19 19.38 -13.64
N TRP A 35 10.41 18.87 -13.84
CA TRP A 35 11.42 18.70 -12.81
C TRP A 35 12.23 19.99 -12.62
N THR A 36 12.58 20.28 -11.38
CA THR A 36 13.52 21.34 -11.00
C THR A 36 14.98 20.92 -11.26
N GLU A 37 15.89 21.89 -11.30
CA GLU A 37 17.33 21.60 -11.46
C GLU A 37 17.86 20.75 -10.30
N ASP A 38 17.40 21.00 -9.07
CA ASP A 38 17.78 20.25 -7.88
C ASP A 38 17.29 18.79 -7.93
N GLU A 39 16.06 18.55 -8.40
CA GLU A 39 15.52 17.18 -8.57
C GLU A 39 16.28 16.41 -9.66
N LEU A 40 16.63 17.06 -10.77
CA LEU A 40 17.43 16.45 -11.83
C LEU A 40 18.85 16.11 -11.36
N ALA A 41 19.46 17.00 -10.57
CA ALA A 41 20.76 16.74 -9.95
C ALA A 41 20.66 15.55 -8.97
N PHE A 42 19.64 15.53 -8.12
CA PHE A 42 19.39 14.44 -7.18
C PHE A 42 19.27 13.09 -7.89
N MET A 43 18.42 12.99 -8.93
CA MET A 43 18.23 11.73 -9.68
C MET A 43 19.52 11.25 -10.36
N LYS A 44 20.41 12.18 -10.74
CA LYS A 44 21.71 11.86 -11.34
C LYS A 44 22.74 11.40 -10.31
N GLU A 45 22.76 12.01 -9.13
CA GLU A 45 23.68 11.69 -8.05
C GLU A 45 23.26 10.44 -7.26
N HIS A 46 21.96 10.16 -7.22
CA HIS A 46 21.35 9.03 -6.50
C HIS A 46 20.53 8.13 -7.44
N PRO A 47 21.19 7.44 -8.40
CA PRO A 47 20.47 6.63 -9.39
C PRO A 47 19.80 5.39 -8.79
N VAL A 48 20.20 4.98 -7.57
CA VAL A 48 19.64 3.83 -6.85
C VAL A 48 19.14 4.30 -5.48
N ILE A 49 17.90 3.95 -5.16
CA ILE A 49 17.25 4.21 -3.87
C ILE A 49 17.04 2.88 -3.16
N ARG A 50 17.61 2.72 -1.95
CA ARG A 50 17.50 1.50 -1.14
C ARG A 50 16.18 1.49 -0.39
N LEU A 51 15.46 0.39 -0.49
CA LEU A 51 14.14 0.22 0.11
C LEU A 51 14.19 -0.72 1.31
N GLY A 52 13.58 -0.29 2.41
CA GLY A 52 13.11 -1.19 3.46
C GLY A 52 11.63 -1.52 3.20
N VAL A 53 11.26 -2.80 3.25
CA VAL A 53 9.92 -3.28 2.92
C VAL A 53 9.42 -4.24 3.99
N ASP A 54 8.11 -4.36 4.17
CA ASP A 54 7.52 -5.49 4.90
C ASP A 54 7.38 -6.70 3.96
N PRO A 55 8.09 -7.81 4.17
CA PRO A 55 8.05 -8.96 3.25
C PRO A 55 6.71 -9.70 3.25
N GLY A 56 5.84 -9.50 4.25
CA GLY A 56 4.57 -10.21 4.40
C GLY A 56 3.32 -9.37 4.18
N PHE A 57 3.44 -8.08 3.84
CA PHE A 57 2.31 -7.14 3.89
C PHE A 57 1.41 -7.15 2.64
N VAL A 58 0.84 -8.31 2.35
CA VAL A 58 -0.10 -8.52 1.23
C VAL A 58 -1.39 -7.71 1.43
N PRO A 59 -1.96 -7.06 0.39
CA PRO A 59 -1.48 -6.97 -1.00
C PRO A 59 -0.64 -5.71 -1.28
N PHE A 60 -0.20 -5.00 -0.25
CA PHE A 60 0.45 -3.70 -0.39
C PHE A 60 1.89 -3.84 -0.85
N GLU A 61 2.66 -4.67 -0.16
CA GLU A 61 4.03 -4.97 -0.50
C GLU A 61 4.44 -6.30 0.13
N PHE A 62 5.14 -7.16 -0.61
CA PHE A 62 5.58 -8.47 -0.12
C PHE A 62 6.71 -9.02 -0.98
N ILE A 63 7.43 -10.01 -0.45
CA ILE A 63 8.37 -10.84 -1.21
C ILE A 63 7.69 -12.18 -1.50
N ASP A 64 7.62 -12.56 -2.77
CA ASP A 64 7.01 -13.83 -3.16
C ASP A 64 7.95 -15.04 -3.01
N GLU A 65 7.46 -16.23 -3.38
CA GLU A 65 8.21 -17.48 -3.28
C GLU A 65 9.48 -17.52 -4.16
N ASP A 66 9.50 -16.74 -5.25
CA ASP A 66 10.66 -16.60 -6.14
C ASP A 66 11.68 -15.57 -5.61
N GLY A 67 11.34 -14.86 -4.52
CA GLY A 67 12.16 -13.82 -3.91
C GLY A 67 12.01 -12.45 -4.56
N GLU A 68 10.96 -12.25 -5.35
CA GLU A 68 10.66 -11.00 -6.07
C GLU A 68 9.78 -10.08 -5.25
N TYR A 69 10.06 -8.77 -5.31
CA TYR A 69 9.27 -7.75 -4.65
C TYR A 69 8.02 -7.42 -5.45
N LYS A 70 6.85 -7.57 -4.82
CA LYS A 70 5.53 -7.43 -5.46
C LYS A 70 4.55 -6.70 -4.58
N GLY A 71 3.43 -6.30 -5.19
CA GLY A 71 2.31 -5.63 -4.54
C GLY A 71 2.08 -4.24 -5.09
N ILE A 72 1.08 -3.56 -4.53
CA ILE A 72 0.68 -2.23 -4.98
C ILE A 72 1.86 -1.24 -4.91
N ALA A 73 2.67 -1.28 -3.85
CA ALA A 73 3.81 -0.37 -3.70
C ALA A 73 4.89 -0.63 -4.77
N ALA A 74 5.16 -1.89 -5.10
CA ALA A 74 6.08 -2.26 -6.17
C ALA A 74 5.60 -1.71 -7.52
N ASP A 75 4.32 -1.88 -7.86
CA ASP A 75 3.74 -1.35 -9.10
C ASP A 75 3.85 0.18 -9.19
N TYR A 76 3.69 0.89 -8.06
CA TYR A 76 3.88 2.34 -8.00
C TYR A 76 5.35 2.74 -8.20
N LEU A 77 6.28 2.00 -7.62
CA LEU A 77 7.72 2.25 -7.80
C LEU A 77 8.16 1.99 -9.24
N ASP A 78 7.59 0.99 -9.92
CA ASP A 78 7.83 0.75 -11.34
C ASP A 78 7.38 1.93 -12.20
N LEU A 79 6.22 2.51 -11.91
CA LEU A 79 5.76 3.72 -12.58
C LEU A 79 6.69 4.91 -12.31
N ILE A 80 7.17 5.07 -11.07
CA ILE A 80 8.14 6.12 -10.73
C ILE A 80 9.43 5.90 -11.50
N SER A 81 9.94 4.66 -11.55
CA SER A 81 11.15 4.30 -12.28
C SER A 81 11.04 4.65 -13.76
N GLN A 82 9.92 4.32 -14.41
CA GLN A 82 9.67 4.64 -15.83
C GLN A 82 9.66 6.15 -16.11
N ASN A 83 9.22 6.98 -15.15
CA ASN A 83 9.13 8.43 -15.31
C ASN A 83 10.42 9.17 -14.94
N THR A 84 11.25 8.58 -14.07
CA THR A 84 12.42 9.25 -13.46
C THR A 84 13.76 8.65 -13.88
N GLY A 85 13.77 7.38 -14.29
CA GLY A 85 14.98 6.59 -14.51
C GLY A 85 15.62 6.04 -13.23
N LEU A 86 15.10 6.41 -12.05
CA LEU A 86 15.58 5.88 -10.77
C LEU A 86 15.42 4.36 -10.71
N GLN A 87 16.37 3.70 -10.06
CA GLN A 87 16.31 2.29 -9.74
C GLN A 87 16.01 2.12 -8.25
N PHE A 88 15.22 1.11 -7.92
CA PHE A 88 14.83 0.82 -6.56
C PHE A 88 15.37 -0.55 -6.17
N ASP A 89 16.17 -0.60 -5.11
CA ASP A 89 16.82 -1.83 -4.65
C ASP A 89 16.31 -2.22 -3.26
N VAL A 90 15.73 -3.40 -3.14
CA VAL A 90 15.15 -3.87 -1.87
C VAL A 90 16.22 -4.53 -1.03
N VAL A 91 16.41 -4.05 0.20
CA VAL A 91 17.27 -4.70 1.18
C VAL A 91 16.54 -5.95 1.71
N LYS A 92 16.89 -7.10 1.15
CA LYS A 92 16.23 -8.39 1.43
C LYS A 92 16.63 -8.96 2.81
N GLY A 93 15.78 -9.86 3.32
CA GLY A 93 16.06 -10.63 4.54
C GLY A 93 15.74 -9.91 5.85
N LEU A 94 15.03 -8.79 5.76
CA LEU A 94 14.58 -8.00 6.91
C LEU A 94 13.12 -8.33 7.26
N THR A 95 12.82 -8.30 8.55
CA THR A 95 11.46 -8.13 9.06
C THR A 95 11.04 -6.66 8.97
N TRP A 96 9.74 -6.37 9.06
CA TRP A 96 9.26 -4.99 9.10
C TRP A 96 9.89 -4.14 10.21
N PRO A 97 10.00 -4.62 11.47
CA PRO A 97 10.67 -3.86 12.52
C PRO A 97 12.12 -3.49 12.17
N GLU A 98 12.87 -4.43 11.58
CA GLU A 98 14.25 -4.18 11.15
C GLU A 98 14.33 -3.17 10.02
N ALA A 99 13.45 -3.27 9.01
CA ALA A 99 13.37 -2.28 7.93
C ALA A 99 13.02 -0.88 8.46
N TYR A 100 12.10 -0.78 9.43
CA TYR A 100 11.74 0.47 10.09
C TYR A 100 12.93 1.06 10.87
N ASP A 101 13.63 0.25 11.65
CA ASP A 101 14.78 0.69 12.45
C ASP A 101 15.95 1.13 11.54
N MET A 102 16.19 0.43 10.43
CA MET A 102 17.17 0.82 9.41
C MET A 102 16.80 2.14 8.72
N ALA A 103 15.51 2.46 8.59
CA ALA A 103 15.10 3.75 8.04
C ALA A 103 15.37 4.89 9.02
N LEU A 104 15.21 4.67 10.32
CA LEU A 104 15.54 5.66 11.35
C LEU A 104 17.04 6.01 11.38
N THR A 105 17.90 5.05 11.06
CA THR A 105 19.36 5.25 11.00
C THR A 105 19.86 5.75 9.64
N GLY A 106 19.01 5.74 8.61
CA GLY A 106 19.39 6.09 7.23
C GLY A 106 20.11 4.97 6.46
N ASP A 107 20.06 3.73 6.97
CA ASP A 107 20.61 2.56 6.29
C ASP A 107 19.73 2.08 5.12
N VAL A 108 18.45 2.48 5.09
CA VAL A 108 17.60 2.48 3.88
C VAL A 108 17.10 3.89 3.61
N ASP A 109 16.79 4.18 2.35
CA ASP A 109 16.47 5.53 1.87
C ASP A 109 14.95 5.79 1.85
N ALA A 110 14.13 4.75 1.70
CA ALA A 110 12.68 4.86 1.69
C ALA A 110 11.96 3.60 2.22
N LEU A 111 10.76 3.82 2.75
CA LEU A 111 9.80 2.78 3.15
C LEU A 111 8.54 2.91 2.28
N PRO A 112 8.35 2.08 1.24
CA PRO A 112 7.31 2.32 0.23
C PRO A 112 5.88 2.25 0.76
N ALA A 113 5.54 1.23 1.57
CA ALA A 113 4.19 1.00 2.08
C ALA A 113 3.99 1.44 3.55
N ILE A 114 4.72 2.45 4.01
CA ILE A 114 4.61 2.93 5.40
C ILE A 114 3.29 3.69 5.68
N GLY A 115 2.57 3.26 6.72
CA GLY A 115 1.42 4.02 7.24
C GLY A 115 1.81 5.34 7.91
N ARG A 116 1.18 6.44 7.54
CA ARG A 116 1.41 7.76 8.18
C ARG A 116 0.78 7.82 9.58
N THR A 117 1.56 8.20 10.59
CA THR A 117 1.11 8.48 11.97
C THR A 117 1.83 9.71 12.49
N SER A 118 1.25 10.42 13.47
CA SER A 118 1.87 11.62 14.04
C SER A 118 3.24 11.36 14.66
N GLU A 119 3.43 10.21 15.30
CA GLU A 119 4.73 9.76 15.82
C GLU A 119 5.79 9.65 14.71
N ARG A 120 5.41 9.07 13.57
CA ARG A 120 6.35 8.85 12.45
C ARG A 120 6.71 10.14 11.71
N GLU A 121 5.83 11.15 11.73
CA GLU A 121 6.10 12.46 11.13
C GLU A 121 7.25 13.21 11.81
N GLU A 122 7.61 12.82 13.04
CA GLU A 122 8.78 13.38 13.74
C GLU A 122 10.11 12.90 13.12
N ASN A 123 10.09 11.75 12.45
CA ASN A 123 11.30 11.08 11.93
C ASN A 123 11.33 10.95 10.40
N PHE A 124 10.18 11.01 9.73
CA PHE A 124 10.06 10.75 8.29
C PHE A 124 9.29 11.84 7.54
N LEU A 125 9.68 12.04 6.29
CA LEU A 125 8.89 12.77 5.31
C LEU A 125 7.94 11.80 4.59
N PHE A 126 6.71 12.23 4.37
CA PHE A 126 5.69 11.43 3.69
C PHE A 126 5.31 12.04 2.35
N SER A 127 5.14 11.17 1.35
CA SER A 127 4.52 11.53 0.09
C SER A 127 3.02 11.82 0.27
N LYS A 128 2.36 12.23 -0.82
CA LYS A 128 0.89 12.19 -0.85
C LYS A 128 0.46 10.71 -0.76
N PRO A 129 -0.50 10.37 0.11
CA PRO A 129 -0.96 9.00 0.22
C PRO A 129 -1.55 8.54 -1.12
N TYR A 130 -1.11 7.37 -1.57
CA TYR A 130 -1.63 6.72 -2.78
C TYR A 130 -2.60 5.58 -2.45
N TYR A 131 -2.76 5.23 -1.16
CA TYR A 131 -3.74 4.26 -0.70
C TYR A 131 -4.30 4.65 0.69
N TYR A 132 -5.58 4.35 0.92
CA TYR A 132 -6.25 4.53 2.21
C TYR A 132 -6.92 3.23 2.65
N TYR A 133 -6.73 2.85 3.91
CA TYR A 133 -7.34 1.67 4.51
C TYR A 133 -8.05 1.99 5.83
N LYS A 134 -8.93 1.08 6.27
CA LYS A 134 -9.62 1.15 7.55
C LYS A 134 -8.99 0.19 8.55
N ARG A 135 -8.97 0.59 9.82
CA ARG A 135 -8.60 -0.28 10.95
C ARG A 135 -9.75 -1.22 11.33
N VAL A 136 -9.41 -2.48 11.57
CA VAL A 136 -10.34 -3.51 12.04
C VAL A 136 -9.68 -4.34 13.12
N ILE A 137 -10.46 -4.73 14.11
CA ILE A 137 -10.05 -5.66 15.17
C ILE A 137 -10.50 -7.04 14.72
N VAL A 138 -9.62 -8.03 14.77
CA VAL A 138 -10.02 -9.43 14.55
C VAL A 138 -10.35 -10.03 15.93
N THR A 139 -11.24 -11.02 15.98
CA THR A 139 -11.47 -11.83 17.19
C THR A 139 -11.54 -13.31 16.80
N ARG A 140 -11.20 -14.22 17.71
CA ARG A 140 -11.71 -15.61 17.60
C ARG A 140 -13.23 -15.59 17.59
N ASP A 141 -13.84 -16.53 16.87
CA ASP A 141 -15.31 -16.65 16.78
C ASP A 141 -16.01 -16.81 18.15
N THR A 142 -15.28 -17.27 19.17
CA THR A 142 -15.79 -17.41 20.54
C THR A 142 -15.89 -16.08 21.29
N ASP A 143 -15.16 -15.06 20.86
CA ASP A 143 -15.00 -13.79 21.56
C ASP A 143 -15.94 -12.73 20.96
N THR A 144 -17.25 -12.90 21.16
CA THR A 144 -18.29 -12.05 20.55
C THR A 144 -18.52 -10.71 21.27
N GLY A 145 -17.76 -10.44 22.33
CA GLY A 145 -17.95 -9.27 23.20
C GLY A 145 -17.24 -8.00 22.75
N ILE A 146 -16.41 -8.09 21.71
CA ILE A 146 -15.53 -7.00 21.29
C ILE A 146 -16.07 -6.38 20.00
N SER A 147 -16.44 -5.10 20.08
CA SER A 147 -17.01 -4.35 18.96
C SER A 147 -16.19 -3.10 18.61
N GLY A 148 -15.25 -2.71 19.47
CA GLY A 148 -14.41 -1.55 19.26
C GLY A 148 -13.24 -1.47 20.24
N ILE A 149 -12.47 -0.39 20.13
CA ILE A 149 -11.25 -0.17 20.90
C ILE A 149 -11.50 -0.10 22.42
N ASP A 150 -12.66 0.42 22.83
CA ASP A 150 -13.01 0.56 24.25
C ASP A 150 -13.23 -0.79 24.93
N ASP A 151 -13.62 -1.82 24.16
CA ASP A 151 -13.83 -3.19 24.64
C ASP A 151 -12.51 -3.94 24.85
N LEU A 152 -11.37 -3.40 24.38
CA LEU A 152 -10.04 -4.02 24.53
C LEU A 152 -9.45 -3.85 25.93
N LYS A 153 -10.13 -3.11 26.81
CA LYS A 153 -9.64 -2.89 28.17
C LYS A 153 -9.54 -4.20 28.93
N GLY A 154 -8.36 -4.48 29.48
CA GLY A 154 -8.08 -5.70 30.23
C GLY A 154 -7.64 -6.88 29.35
N TYR A 155 -7.81 -6.78 28.04
CA TYR A 155 -7.29 -7.76 27.10
C TYR A 155 -5.81 -7.51 26.79
N THR A 156 -5.13 -8.56 26.36
CA THR A 156 -3.87 -8.42 25.63
C THR A 156 -4.15 -8.46 24.13
N VAL A 157 -3.65 -7.45 23.41
CA VAL A 157 -3.75 -7.30 21.96
C VAL A 157 -2.41 -7.70 21.35
N ALA A 158 -2.42 -8.75 20.53
CA ALA A 158 -1.28 -9.08 19.68
C ALA A 158 -1.12 -7.96 18.63
N VAL A 159 0.09 -7.51 18.31
CA VAL A 159 0.27 -6.53 17.23
C VAL A 159 1.67 -6.61 16.65
N GLN A 160 1.80 -6.45 15.34
CA GLN A 160 3.10 -6.33 14.70
C GLN A 160 3.85 -5.09 15.25
N ARG A 161 5.06 -5.31 15.77
CA ARG A 161 5.97 -4.28 16.27
C ARG A 161 6.24 -3.26 15.18
N ASN A 162 6.41 -2.01 15.61
CA ASN A 162 6.66 -0.87 14.73
C ASN A 162 5.60 -0.69 13.63
N SER A 163 4.44 -1.35 13.64
CA SER A 163 3.37 -1.11 12.68
C SER A 163 2.64 0.20 12.96
N SER A 164 1.83 0.70 12.00
CA SER A 164 0.99 1.88 12.26
C SER A 164 -0.12 1.58 13.30
N HIS A 165 -0.38 0.31 13.60
CA HIS A 165 -1.31 -0.18 14.63
C HIS A 165 -0.70 -0.10 15.99
N HIS A 166 0.55 -0.55 16.12
CA HIS A 166 1.34 -0.39 17.32
C HIS A 166 1.36 1.09 17.73
N SER A 167 1.74 1.99 16.79
CA SER A 167 1.74 3.45 17.01
C SER A 167 0.36 3.99 17.45
N TYR A 168 -0.73 3.53 16.83
CA TYR A 168 -2.08 3.92 17.22
C TYR A 168 -2.45 3.45 18.63
N LEU A 169 -2.11 2.21 18.98
CA LEU A 169 -2.40 1.59 20.27
C LEU A 169 -1.62 2.20 21.43
N LEU A 170 -0.49 2.86 21.18
CA LEU A 170 0.24 3.62 22.21
C LEU A 170 -0.61 4.75 22.82
N SER A 171 -1.63 5.24 22.11
CA SER A 171 -2.59 6.22 22.65
C SER A 171 -3.65 5.62 23.60
N TYR A 172 -3.66 4.30 23.77
CA TYR A 172 -4.60 3.55 24.62
C TYR A 172 -3.83 2.79 25.72
N PRO A 173 -3.31 3.48 26.75
CA PRO A 173 -2.40 2.89 27.74
C PRO A 173 -3.03 1.80 28.64
N ASN A 174 -4.35 1.61 28.56
CA ASN A 174 -5.07 0.56 29.30
C ASN A 174 -5.23 -0.74 28.50
N VAL A 175 -4.64 -0.81 27.31
CA VAL A 175 -4.59 -2.00 26.46
C VAL A 175 -3.20 -2.61 26.60
N ASN A 176 -3.13 -3.88 26.98
CA ASN A 176 -1.86 -4.59 27.04
C ASN A 176 -1.45 -5.03 25.63
N LEU A 177 -0.19 -4.86 25.25
CA LEU A 177 0.30 -5.23 23.92
C LEU A 177 1.25 -6.42 23.98
N SER A 178 1.05 -7.40 23.11
CA SER A 178 2.03 -8.45 22.79
C SER A 178 2.58 -8.18 21.40
N LEU A 179 3.89 -7.92 21.30
CA LEU A 179 4.52 -7.42 20.08
C LEU A 179 5.19 -8.55 19.28
N TYR A 180 4.86 -8.68 18.00
CA TYR A 180 5.40 -9.69 17.08
C TYR A 180 6.17 -9.06 15.93
N ASP A 181 7.06 -9.82 15.29
CA ASP A 181 7.85 -9.31 14.17
C ASP A 181 7.08 -9.35 12.84
N SER A 182 6.00 -10.13 12.77
CA SER A 182 5.13 -10.22 11.60
C SER A 182 3.65 -10.29 11.99
N VAL A 183 2.80 -9.93 11.03
CA VAL A 183 1.34 -10.07 11.08
C VAL A 183 0.91 -11.51 11.30
N GLU A 184 1.56 -12.45 10.60
CA GLU A 184 1.24 -13.87 10.65
C GLU A 184 1.52 -14.44 12.04
N ALA A 185 2.63 -14.03 12.66
CA ALA A 185 2.98 -14.43 14.01
C ALA A 185 1.96 -13.89 15.04
N ALA A 186 1.51 -12.65 14.88
CA ALA A 186 0.48 -12.05 15.72
C ALA A 186 -0.89 -12.74 15.57
N LEU A 187 -1.29 -13.10 14.34
CA LEU A 187 -2.49 -13.89 14.12
C LEU A 187 -2.39 -15.31 14.69
N ALA A 188 -1.25 -15.97 14.52
CA ALA A 188 -1.07 -17.35 14.94
C ALA A 188 -1.13 -17.49 16.47
N SER A 189 -0.59 -16.53 17.22
CA SER A 189 -0.63 -16.55 18.69
C SER A 189 -2.06 -16.47 19.21
N VAL A 190 -2.87 -15.65 18.56
CA VAL A 190 -4.29 -15.47 18.83
C VAL A 190 -5.09 -16.73 18.50
N ALA A 191 -4.89 -17.28 17.30
CA ALA A 191 -5.61 -18.46 16.82
C ALA A 191 -5.34 -19.69 17.70
N THR A 192 -4.10 -19.84 18.18
CA THR A 192 -3.70 -20.98 19.02
C THR A 192 -4.02 -20.80 20.50
N GLY A 193 -4.34 -19.58 20.95
CA GLY A 193 -4.60 -19.29 22.36
C GLY A 193 -3.40 -19.59 23.27
N THR A 194 -2.19 -19.68 22.74
CA THR A 194 -0.94 -20.02 23.46
C THR A 194 -0.51 -18.94 24.46
N GLU A 195 -1.19 -17.81 24.41
CA GLU A 195 -1.04 -16.68 25.29
C GLU A 195 -2.18 -16.71 26.34
N ASN A 196 -1.85 -17.03 27.61
CA ASN A 196 -2.83 -17.20 28.70
C ASN A 196 -3.76 -15.99 28.92
N GLU A 197 -5.04 -16.31 29.16
CA GLU A 197 -6.18 -15.49 29.66
C GLU A 197 -6.57 -14.24 28.85
N GLU A 198 -7.84 -14.20 28.44
CA GLU A 198 -8.60 -13.09 27.82
C GLU A 198 -7.80 -12.21 26.86
N LYS A 199 -7.70 -12.64 25.59
CA LYS A 199 -6.98 -11.90 24.54
C LYS A 199 -7.88 -11.62 23.34
N VAL A 200 -7.85 -10.36 22.92
CA VAL A 200 -8.41 -9.91 21.64
C VAL A 200 -7.32 -10.01 20.61
N ASP A 201 -7.69 -10.35 19.38
CA ASP A 201 -6.74 -10.50 18.32
C ASP A 201 -5.97 -9.23 18.02
N ASP A 202 -4.99 -9.45 17.16
CA ASP A 202 -4.43 -8.40 16.35
C ASP A 202 -5.50 -7.51 15.72
N ILE A 203 -5.18 -6.22 15.71
CA ILE A 203 -5.85 -5.28 14.82
C ILE A 203 -5.28 -5.62 13.44
N LEU A 204 -5.77 -6.71 12.83
CA LEU A 204 -5.30 -7.13 11.53
C LEU A 204 -6.19 -6.63 10.40
N PHE A 205 -5.53 -5.95 9.47
CA PHE A 205 -6.07 -5.28 8.30
C PHE A 205 -6.25 -6.25 7.16
N LEU A 206 -7.28 -7.06 7.23
CA LEU A 206 -7.77 -7.70 6.02
C LEU A 206 -8.86 -6.81 5.45
N GLN A 207 -8.68 -6.37 4.19
CA GLN A 207 -9.84 -6.08 3.36
C GLN A 207 -10.76 -7.30 3.46
N ASP A 208 -12.02 -7.07 3.81
CA ASP A 208 -13.13 -8.03 4.01
C ASP A 208 -13.25 -9.17 2.96
N LYS A 209 -12.51 -9.11 1.85
CA LYS A 209 -12.40 -10.16 0.83
C LYS A 209 -11.18 -11.08 0.94
N PHE A 210 -10.08 -10.65 1.57
CA PHE A 210 -8.84 -11.43 1.65
C PHE A 210 -8.87 -12.45 2.81
N SER A 211 -9.62 -12.20 3.90
CA SER A 211 -9.82 -13.22 4.95
C SER A 211 -10.60 -14.45 4.44
N LYS A 212 -11.54 -14.25 3.49
CA LYS A 212 -12.23 -15.36 2.81
C LYS A 212 -11.31 -16.16 1.89
N LEU A 213 -10.22 -15.56 1.39
CA LEU A 213 -9.23 -16.23 0.55
C LEU A 213 -8.18 -16.94 1.41
N LEU A 214 -7.71 -16.29 2.48
CA LEU A 214 -6.78 -16.86 3.45
C LEU A 214 -7.41 -18.01 4.25
N GLY A 215 -8.68 -17.89 4.65
CA GLY A 215 -9.44 -18.99 5.25
C GLY A 215 -9.58 -20.19 4.31
N LYS A 216 -9.80 -19.96 3.01
CA LYS A 216 -9.80 -21.02 1.99
C LYS A 216 -8.42 -21.62 1.74
N LEU A 217 -7.34 -20.85 1.86
CA LEU A 217 -5.97 -21.32 1.69
C LEU A 217 -5.50 -22.14 2.90
N LEU A 218 -5.91 -21.77 4.12
CA LEU A 218 -5.63 -22.52 5.35
C LEU A 218 -6.41 -23.84 5.39
N GLU A 219 -7.66 -23.87 4.90
CA GLU A 219 -8.41 -25.12 4.71
C GLU A 219 -7.77 -26.09 3.69
N ILE A 220 -6.95 -25.58 2.76
CA ILE A 220 -6.23 -26.39 1.77
C ILE A 220 -4.89 -26.90 2.31
N LEU A 221 -4.33 -26.24 3.32
CA LEU A 221 -3.00 -26.56 3.88
C LEU A 221 -3.03 -27.36 5.19
N GLY A 222 -4.21 -27.59 5.77
CA GLY A 222 -4.43 -28.55 6.88
C GLY A 222 -4.87 -27.90 8.17
#